data_AF-A0A1G6UT96-F1
#
_entry.id   AF-A0A1G6UT96-F1
#
_cell.length_a   1.000
_cell.length_b   1.000
_cell.length_c   1.000
_cell.angle_alpha   90.00
_cell.angle_beta   90.00
_cell.angle_gamma   90.00
#
_symmetry.space_group_name_H-M   'P 1'
#
loop_
_entity.id
_entity.type
_entity.pdbx_description
1 polymer ?
#
loop_
_entity_poly.entity_id
_entity_poly.type
_entity_poly.pdbx_seq_one_letter_code
_entity_poly.pdbx_strand_id
1 'polypeptide(L)'
;MRKALALLGIAAGLVVYIAAFFVNAPIEVCISQPIIPPSILAGADSVVASPALFRKAWVVIVASRCELTFPATGTHVSTLVIEWGPSALAVAGLIGAASSLWIWLGATGRQR
;
A
#
# COMPACT_ATOMS: atom_id res chain seq x y z
N MET A 1 -1.65 33.25 -11.73
CA MET A 1 -2.70 32.39 -11.13
C MET A 1 -2.57 30.92 -11.52
N ARG A 2 -2.52 30.54 -12.81
CA ARG A 2 -2.47 29.12 -13.25
C ARG A 2 -1.32 28.28 -12.66
N LYS A 3 -0.11 28.86 -12.52
CA LYS A 3 1.05 28.18 -11.92
C LYS A 3 0.83 27.82 -10.43
N ALA A 4 0.21 28.72 -9.66
CA ALA A 4 -0.08 28.50 -8.24
C ALA A 4 -1.15 27.40 -8.04
N LEU A 5 -2.20 27.42 -8.88
CA LEU A 5 -3.21 26.37 -8.92
C LEU A 5 -2.61 24.99 -9.27
N ALA A 6 -1.68 24.93 -10.22
CA ALA A 6 -1.01 23.68 -10.58
C ALA A 6 -0.11 23.14 -9.46
N LEU A 7 0.62 24.03 -8.75
CA LEU A 7 1.39 23.63 -7.56
C LEU A 7 0.52 23.11 -6.42
N LEU A 8 -0.64 23.75 -6.19
CA LEU A 8 -1.63 23.25 -5.23
C LEU A 8 -2.17 21.87 -5.64
N GLY A 9 -2.43 21.65 -6.93
CA GLY A 9 -2.84 20.35 -7.44
C GLY A 9 -1.80 19.25 -7.24
N ILE A 10 -0.52 19.55 -7.45
CA ILE A 10 0.60 18.63 -7.16
C ILE A 10 0.65 18.31 -5.66
N ALA A 11 0.60 19.33 -4.80
CA ALA A 11 0.66 19.16 -3.36
C ALA A 11 -0.52 18.32 -2.84
N ALA A 12 -1.74 18.63 -3.29
CA ALA A 12 -2.94 17.87 -2.92
C ALA A 12 -2.86 16.41 -3.38
N GLY A 13 -2.42 16.15 -4.62
CA GLY A 13 -2.26 14.79 -5.14
C GLY A 13 -1.24 13.97 -4.37
N LEU A 14 -0.11 14.59 -3.98
CA LEU A 14 0.90 13.95 -3.13
C LEU A 14 0.39 13.67 -1.70
N VAL A 15 -0.39 14.59 -1.12
CA VAL A 15 -1.00 14.38 0.20
C VAL A 15 -1.97 13.21 0.15
N VAL A 16 -2.82 13.11 -0.87
CA VAL A 16 -3.74 11.96 -1.06
C VAL A 16 -2.96 10.67 -1.23
N TYR A 17 -1.89 10.69 -2.03
CA TYR A 17 -1.01 9.54 -2.22
C TYR A 17 -0.43 9.05 -0.89
N ILE A 18 0.15 9.95 -0.08
CA ILE A 18 0.73 9.62 1.22
C ILE A 18 -0.35 9.16 2.21
N ALA A 19 -1.48 9.86 2.27
CA ALA A 19 -2.59 9.54 3.18
C ALA A 19 -3.15 8.13 2.93
N ALA A 20 -3.17 7.68 1.67
CA ALA A 20 -3.59 6.32 1.33
C ALA A 20 -2.77 5.25 2.09
N PHE A 21 -1.48 5.49 2.34
CA PHE A 21 -0.63 4.59 3.14
C PHE A 21 -0.95 4.61 4.63
N PHE A 22 -1.93 5.37 5.11
CA PHE A 22 -2.35 5.39 6.51
C PHE A 22 -3.79 4.92 6.72
N VAL A 23 -4.51 4.56 5.65
CA VAL A 23 -5.95 4.21 5.71
C VAL A 23 -6.21 2.97 6.55
N ASN A 24 -5.48 1.87 6.35
CA ASN A 24 -5.69 0.62 7.10
C ASN A 24 -4.51 0.28 8.01
N ALA A 25 -4.72 -0.36 9.15
CA ALA A 25 -3.61 -0.92 9.90
C ALA A 25 -3.14 -2.25 9.27
N PRO A 26 -1.83 -2.54 9.18
CA PRO A 26 -1.34 -3.77 8.57
C PRO A 26 -1.88 -5.04 9.26
N ILE A 27 -2.18 -4.96 10.56
CA ILE A 27 -2.77 -6.06 11.32
C ILE A 27 -4.18 -6.45 10.85
N GLU A 28 -5.02 -5.49 10.48
CA GLU A 28 -6.40 -5.74 10.01
C GLU A 28 -6.42 -6.47 8.67
N VAL A 29 -5.46 -6.11 7.81
CA VAL A 29 -5.25 -6.74 6.51
C VAL A 29 -4.70 -8.14 6.70
N CYS A 30 -3.71 -8.33 7.58
CA CYS A 30 -3.08 -9.63 7.77
C CYS A 30 -4.00 -10.66 8.45
N ILE A 31 -4.89 -10.26 9.36
CA ILE A 31 -5.84 -11.17 10.03
C ILE A 31 -6.98 -11.60 9.09
N SER A 32 -7.36 -10.75 8.13
CA SER A 32 -8.45 -11.04 7.19
C SER A 32 -8.02 -11.90 5.99
N GLN A 33 -6.73 -12.16 5.82
CA GLN A 33 -6.20 -12.96 4.72
C GLN A 33 -6.04 -14.43 5.16
N PRO A 34 -6.52 -15.40 4.36
CA PRO A 34 -6.27 -16.82 4.60
C PRO A 34 -4.80 -17.13 4.25
N ILE A 35 -3.88 -16.78 5.15
CA ILE A 35 -2.45 -17.11 5.00
C ILE A 35 -2.26 -18.55 5.48
N ILE A 36 -2.63 -19.51 4.62
CA ILE A 36 -2.38 -20.93 4.84
C ILE A 36 -1.07 -21.27 4.13
N PRO A 37 0.01 -21.63 4.84
CA PRO A 37 1.21 -22.12 4.17
C PRO A 37 0.92 -23.41 3.40
N PRO A 38 1.48 -23.58 2.20
CA PRO A 38 1.28 -24.78 1.38
C PRO A 38 1.83 -26.06 2.04
N SER A 39 2.65 -25.92 3.09
CA SER A 39 3.20 -27.03 3.88
C SER A 39 2.28 -27.54 5.00
N ILE A 40 1.19 -26.83 5.33
CA ILE A 40 0.18 -27.34 6.25
C ILE A 40 -0.89 -28.03 5.41
N LEU A 41 -0.88 -29.37 5.43
CA LEU A 41 -1.93 -30.17 4.79
C LEU A 41 -3.30 -29.69 5.28
N ALA A 42 -4.20 -29.42 4.33
CA ALA A 42 -5.61 -29.18 4.59
C ALA A 42 -6.19 -30.37 5.38
N GLY A 43 -6.33 -30.23 6.69
CA GLY A 43 -6.82 -31.29 7.58
C GLY A 43 -6.02 -31.48 8.87
N ALA A 44 -4.83 -30.88 9.03
CA ALA A 44 -4.15 -30.87 10.32
C ALA A 44 -4.75 -29.79 11.22
N ASP A 45 -5.22 -30.21 12.40
CA ASP A 45 -5.85 -29.39 13.43
C ASP A 45 -5.26 -28.00 13.53
N SER A 46 -6.14 -26.98 13.54
CA SER A 46 -5.88 -25.55 13.68
C SER A 46 -4.58 -25.21 14.42
N VAL A 47 -3.44 -25.22 13.71
CA VAL A 47 -2.17 -24.79 14.27
C VAL A 47 -2.27 -23.30 14.39
N VAL A 48 -2.46 -22.81 15.62
CA VAL A 48 -2.56 -21.39 15.92
C VAL A 48 -1.24 -20.74 15.48
N ALA A 49 -1.27 -20.07 14.34
CA ALA A 49 -0.14 -19.29 13.86
C ALA A 49 0.10 -18.14 14.84
N SER A 50 1.33 -18.01 15.33
CA SER A 50 1.68 -16.87 16.17
C SER A 50 2.05 -15.69 15.25
N PRO A 51 1.38 -14.53 15.39
CA PRO A 51 1.73 -13.35 14.62
C PRO A 51 3.13 -12.90 15.03
N ALA A 52 4.09 -12.93 14.09
CA ALA A 52 5.47 -12.57 14.40
C ALA A 52 5.70 -11.07 14.20
N LEU A 53 5.30 -10.52 13.06
CA LEU A 53 5.41 -9.10 12.71
C LEU A 53 4.41 -8.72 11.61
N PHE A 54 3.79 -7.54 11.76
CA PHE A 54 2.95 -6.93 10.74
C PHE A 54 3.53 -5.56 10.39
N ARG A 55 3.85 -5.33 9.12
CA ARG A 55 4.45 -4.06 8.69
C ARG A 55 3.93 -3.60 7.34
N LYS A 56 3.68 -2.30 7.19
CA LYS A 56 3.40 -1.71 5.87
C LYS A 56 4.63 -1.74 4.98
N ALA A 57 4.44 -2.20 3.76
CA ALA A 57 5.42 -2.17 2.68
C ALA A 57 5.09 -1.00 1.74
N TRP A 58 6.06 -0.11 1.56
CA TRP A 58 5.96 1.04 0.66
C TRP A 58 6.54 0.67 -0.70
N VAL A 59 5.70 0.16 -1.60
CA VAL A 59 6.15 -0.37 -2.90
C VAL A 59 5.50 0.40 -4.06
N VAL A 60 5.36 1.72 -3.91
CA VAL A 60 4.54 2.61 -4.76
C VAL A 60 3.03 2.39 -4.62
N ILE A 61 2.63 1.15 -4.36
CA ILE A 61 1.29 0.74 -3.95
C ILE A 61 1.24 0.49 -2.44
N VAL A 62 0.04 0.52 -1.87
CA VAL A 62 -0.18 0.23 -0.45
C VAL A 62 -0.21 -1.28 -0.28
N ALA A 63 0.79 -1.82 0.42
CA ALA A 63 0.87 -3.23 0.72
C ALA A 63 1.21 -3.44 2.20
N SER A 64 0.82 -4.60 2.72
CA SER A 64 1.11 -5.04 4.08
C SER A 64 1.90 -6.35 4.03
N ARG A 65 2.99 -6.40 4.79
CA ARG A 65 3.81 -7.59 4.99
C ARG A 65 3.31 -8.31 6.23
N CYS A 66 2.91 -9.56 6.04
CA CYS A 66 2.38 -10.42 7.07
C CYS A 66 3.39 -11.53 7.35
N GLU A 67 3.98 -11.52 8.54
CA GLU A 67 4.92 -12.54 8.98
C GLU A 67 4.25 -13.42 10.04
N LEU A 68 4.11 -14.71 9.70
CA LEU A 68 3.54 -15.73 10.57
C LEU A 68 4.60 -16.76 10.94
N THR A 69 4.61 -17.15 12.20
CA THR A 69 5.46 -18.24 12.69
C THR A 69 4.59 -19.39 13.16
N PHE A 70 4.88 -20.59 12.68
CA PHE A 70 4.22 -21.82 13.09
C PHE A 70 5.13 -22.56 14.07
N PRO A 71 4.89 -22.46 15.40
CA PRO A 71 5.78 -23.03 16.39
C PRO A 71 5.83 -24.56 16.34
N ALA A 72 4.76 -25.21 15.90
CA ALA A 72 4.69 -26.67 15.77
C ALA A 72 5.65 -27.24 14.71
N THR A 73 5.96 -26.46 13.67
CA THR A 73 6.79 -26.89 12.53
C THR A 73 8.10 -26.11 12.43
N GLY A 74 8.26 -25.04 13.22
CA GLY A 74 9.38 -24.08 13.09
C GLY A 74 9.37 -23.29 11.79
N THR A 75 8.27 -23.31 11.02
CA THR A 75 8.22 -22.64 9.71
C THR A 75 7.83 -21.18 9.86
N HIS A 76 8.61 -20.31 9.22
CA HIS A 76 8.33 -18.89 9.09
C HIS A 76 7.82 -18.58 7.68
N VAL A 77 6.71 -17.85 7.60
CA VAL A 77 6.07 -17.49 6.33
C VAL A 77 5.94 -15.98 6.27
N SER A 78 6.44 -15.39 5.19
CA SER A 78 6.32 -13.95 4.91
C SER A 78 5.50 -13.78 3.63
N THR A 79 4.28 -13.26 3.75
CA THR A 79 3.46 -12.91 2.60
C THR A 79 3.34 -11.39 2.46
N LEU A 80 3.32 -10.92 1.21
CA LEU A 80 3.03 -9.53 0.87
C LEU A 80 1.60 -9.47 0.34
N VAL A 81 0.74 -8.72 1.02
CA VAL A 81 -0.66 -8.54 0.67
C VAL A 81 -0.84 -7.14 0.10
N ILE A 82 -1.37 -7.06 -1.11
CA ILE A 82 -1.67 -5.78 -1.76
C ILE A 82 -3.04 -5.30 -1.29
N GLU A 83 -3.10 -4.06 -0.80
CA GLU A 83 -4.35 -3.43 -0.37
C GLU A 83 -4.95 -2.64 -1.53
N TRP A 84 -5.80 -3.29 -2.34
CA TRP A 84 -6.34 -2.71 -3.57
C TRP A 84 -7.11 -1.40 -3.36
N GLY A 85 -7.88 -1.27 -2.26
CA GLY A 85 -8.64 -0.05 -1.96
C GLY A 85 -7.74 1.18 -1.75
N PRO A 86 -6.86 1.17 -0.74
CA PRO A 86 -5.88 2.23 -0.54
C PRO A 86 -4.93 2.41 -1.73
N SER A 87 -4.55 1.32 -2.41
CA SER A 87 -3.73 1.42 -3.62
C SER A 87 -4.41 2.19 -4.75
N ALA A 88 -5.73 2.01 -4.94
CA ALA A 88 -6.49 2.78 -5.92
C ALA A 88 -6.51 4.28 -5.58
N LEU A 89 -6.65 4.64 -4.29
CA LEU A 89 -6.55 6.03 -3.83
C LEU A 89 -5.15 6.62 -4.07
N ALA A 90 -4.10 5.84 -3.78
CA ALA A 90 -2.73 6.23 -4.02
C ALA A 90 -2.50 6.53 -5.51
N VAL A 91 -2.94 5.64 -6.40
CA VAL A 91 -2.84 5.81 -7.85
C VAL A 91 -3.62 7.04 -8.33
N ALA A 92 -4.83 7.26 -7.82
CA ALA A 92 -5.62 8.45 -8.15
C ALA A 92 -4.91 9.75 -7.75
N GLY A 93 -4.30 9.80 -6.56
CA GLY A 93 -3.49 10.92 -6.10
C GLY A 93 -2.29 11.20 -7.02
N LEU A 94 -1.58 10.15 -7.46
CA LEU A 94 -0.46 10.27 -8.40
C LEU A 94 -0.90 10.77 -9.77
N ILE A 95 -2.04 10.30 -10.29
CA ILE A 95 -2.59 10.78 -11.58
C ILE A 95 -2.95 12.28 -11.47
N GLY A 96 -3.55 12.70 -10.36
CA GLY A 96 -3.84 14.11 -10.08
C GLY A 96 -2.57 14.97 -10.01
N ALA A 97 -1.52 14.47 -9.34
CA ALA A 97 -0.24 15.15 -9.26
C ALA A 97 0.46 15.24 -10.62
N ALA A 98 0.47 14.15 -11.40
CA ALA A 98 1.09 14.07 -12.71
C ALA A 98 0.40 15.00 -13.74
N SER A 99 -0.93 15.01 -13.77
CA SER A 99 -1.70 15.91 -14.63
C SER A 99 -1.48 17.39 -14.26
N SER A 100 -1.43 17.71 -12.96
CA SER A 100 -1.12 19.06 -12.48
C SER A 100 0.31 19.49 -12.83
N LEU A 101 1.28 18.57 -12.73
CA LEU A 101 2.67 18.79 -13.14
C LEU A 101 2.79 19.05 -14.63
N TRP A 102 2.06 18.31 -15.46
CA TRP A 102 2.03 18.52 -16.90
C TRP A 102 1.52 19.92 -17.27
N ILE A 103 0.43 20.37 -16.63
CA ILE A 103 -0.12 21.72 -16.81
C ILE A 103 0.89 22.78 -16.38
N TRP A 104 1.58 22.55 -15.25
CA TRP A 104 2.60 23.47 -14.74
C TRP A 104 3.76 23.61 -15.75
N LEU A 105 4.31 22.48 -16.20
CA LEU A 105 5.42 22.44 -17.17
C LEU A 105 5.04 23.11 -18.49
N GLY A 106 3.85 22.81 -19.04
CA GLY A 106 3.33 23.44 -20.25
C GLY A 106 3.11 24.96 -20.11
N ALA A 107 2.73 25.43 -18.92
CA ALA A 107 2.61 26.86 -18.63
C ALA A 107 3.99 27.56 -18.48
N THR A 108 5.04 26.85 -18.07
CA THR A 108 6.42 27.37 -18.07
C THR A 108 7.07 27.35 -19.46
N GLY A 109 6.80 26.32 -20.28
CA GLY A 109 7.37 26.19 -21.63
C GLY A 109 6.88 27.26 -22.62
N ARG A 110 5.68 27.81 -22.40
CA ARG A 110 5.08 28.87 -23.24
C ARG A 110 5.57 30.28 -22.91
N GLN A 111 6.47 30.45 -21.94
CA GLN A 111 7.05 31.73 -21.55
C GLN A 111 8.53 31.92 -21.95
N ARG A 112 9.10 30.95 -22.67
CA ARG A 112 10.35 31.13 -23.45
C ARG A 112 9.99 31.38 -24.91
#